data_AF-A0A7S2CG11-F1
#
_entry.id   AF-A0A7S2CG11-F1
#
_cell.length_a   1.000
_cell.length_b   1.000
_cell.length_c   1.000
_cell.angle_alpha   90.00
_cell.angle_beta   90.00
_cell.angle_gamma   90.00
#
_symmetry.space_group_name_H-M   'P 1'
#
loop_
_entity.id
_entity.type
_entity.pdbx_description
1 polymer ?
#
loop_
_entity_poly.entity_id
_entity_poly.type
_entity_poly.pdbx_seq_one_letter_code
_entity_poly.pdbx_strand_id
1 'polypeptide(L)'
;MLRNSNLDGNMRLMIMTDVPRRQREGAANSAAAIMNTFNELANTQATYGVSFTDADMIAVADVYALAREQLARFFDYLPTDAKDKFYNYNSAVRQYEEKDLENEGIERMKL
;
A
#
# COMPACT_ATOMS: atom_id res chain seq x y z
N MET A 1 -17.54 -10.78 6.27
CA MET A 1 -17.13 -9.57 5.51
C MET A 1 -16.53 -8.59 6.49
N LEU A 2 -15.20 -8.63 6.66
CA LEU A 2 -14.50 -7.64 7.48
C LEU A 2 -14.65 -6.29 6.78
N ARG A 3 -15.21 -5.33 7.50
CA ARG A 3 -15.61 -4.01 7.03
C ARG A 3 -14.35 -3.21 6.66
N ASN A 4 -13.99 -3.22 5.37
CA ASN A 4 -13.06 -2.29 4.71
C ASN A 4 -13.52 -0.80 4.75
N SER A 5 -14.43 -0.46 5.65
CA SER A 5 -15.24 0.77 5.62
C SER A 5 -14.54 2.02 6.13
N ASN A 6 -13.28 1.95 6.61
CA ASN A 6 -12.53 3.15 6.98
C ASN A 6 -11.52 3.58 5.92
N LEU A 7 -10.77 2.66 5.29
CA LEU A 7 -9.72 3.08 4.35
C LEU A 7 -10.29 3.58 3.02
N ASP A 8 -11.23 2.85 2.41
CA ASP A 8 -11.88 3.27 1.16
C ASP A 8 -12.63 4.60 1.33
N GLY A 9 -13.37 4.74 2.43
CA GLY A 9 -14.07 5.98 2.78
C GLY A 9 -13.12 7.16 2.98
N ASN A 10 -12.02 6.94 3.71
CA ASN A 10 -11.01 7.98 3.94
C ASN A 10 -10.28 8.38 2.64
N MET A 11 -9.94 7.43 1.77
CA MET A 11 -9.31 7.73 0.48
C MET A 11 -10.26 8.53 -0.42
N ARG A 12 -11.53 8.15 -0.49
CA ARG A 12 -12.54 8.91 -1.26
C ARG A 12 -12.72 10.33 -0.73
N LEU A 13 -12.81 10.47 0.60
CA LEU A 13 -12.92 11.79 1.23
C LEU A 13 -11.69 12.64 0.88
N MET A 14 -10.49 12.09 1.04
CA MET A 14 -9.22 12.76 0.73
C MET A 14 -9.11 13.17 -0.75
N ILE A 15 -9.57 12.33 -1.68
CA ILE A 15 -9.63 12.69 -3.11
C ILE A 15 -10.56 13.89 -3.33
N MET A 16 -11.66 13.95 -2.61
CA MET A 16 -12.64 15.03 -2.75
C MET A 16 -12.20 16.34 -2.08
N THR A 17 -11.50 16.26 -0.95
CA THR A 17 -11.12 17.43 -0.14
C THR A 17 -9.75 17.97 -0.47
N ASP A 18 -8.76 17.10 -0.64
CA ASP A 18 -7.34 17.48 -0.62
C ASP A 18 -6.66 17.31 -1.99
N VAL A 19 -7.09 16.35 -2.82
CA VAL A 19 -6.49 16.16 -4.15
C VAL A 19 -6.95 17.26 -5.13
N PRO A 20 -6.02 17.92 -5.85
CA PRO A 20 -6.37 18.92 -6.87
C PRO A 20 -7.29 18.34 -7.93
N ARG A 21 -8.32 19.09 -8.34
CA ARG A 21 -9.40 18.59 -9.22
C ARG A 21 -8.91 17.86 -10.47
N ARG A 22 -7.83 18.35 -11.09
CA ARG A 22 -7.21 17.76 -12.29
C ARG A 22 -6.57 16.38 -12.08
N GLN A 23 -6.26 16.00 -10.84
CA GLN A 23 -5.58 14.74 -10.48
C GLN A 23 -6.54 13.71 -9.85
N ARG A 24 -7.79 14.09 -9.58
CA ARG A 24 -8.74 13.25 -8.84
C ARG A 24 -9.08 11.94 -9.53
N GLU A 25 -9.15 11.94 -10.86
CA GLU A 25 -9.40 10.73 -11.64
C GLU A 25 -8.24 9.73 -11.49
N GLY A 26 -6.99 10.20 -11.62
CA GLY A 26 -5.81 9.38 -11.37
C GLY A 26 -5.76 8.84 -9.94
N ALA A 27 -6.05 9.70 -8.95
CA ALA A 27 -6.10 9.31 -7.55
C ALA A 27 -7.22 8.29 -7.26
N ALA A 28 -8.39 8.41 -7.90
CA ALA A 28 -9.48 7.46 -7.76
C ALA A 28 -9.13 6.08 -8.34
N ASN A 29 -8.48 6.04 -9.51
CA ASN A 29 -8.00 4.80 -10.11
C ASN A 29 -6.93 4.14 -9.23
N SER A 30 -6.01 4.94 -8.67
CA SER A 30 -4.99 4.46 -7.74
C SER A 30 -5.62 3.91 -6.44
N ALA A 31 -6.60 4.59 -5.86
CA ALA A 31 -7.34 4.12 -4.69
C ALA A 31 -8.07 2.79 -4.96
N ALA A 32 -8.65 2.61 -6.15
CA ALA A 32 -9.29 1.36 -6.53
C ALA A 32 -8.27 0.20 -6.63
N ALA A 33 -7.08 0.46 -7.18
CA ALA A 33 -6.00 -0.54 -7.24
C ALA A 33 -5.56 -0.99 -5.84
N ILE A 34 -5.37 -0.02 -4.93
CA ILE A 34 -5.02 -0.28 -3.51
C ILE A 34 -6.07 -1.18 -2.85
N MET A 35 -7.35 -0.86 -3.02
CA MET A 35 -8.44 -1.66 -2.44
C MET A 35 -8.49 -3.07 -3.03
N ASN A 36 -8.18 -3.25 -4.32
CA ASN A 36 -8.08 -4.57 -4.94
C ASN A 36 -6.94 -5.39 -4.34
N THR A 37 -5.76 -4.79 -4.15
CA THR A 37 -4.61 -5.45 -3.51
C THR A 37 -4.90 -5.81 -2.05
N PHE A 38 -5.60 -4.97 -1.29
CA PHE A 38 -6.04 -5.33 0.06
C PHE A 38 -7.12 -6.41 0.09
N ASN A 39 -8.03 -6.42 -0.88
CA ASN A 39 -9.02 -7.49 -1.02
C ASN A 39 -8.33 -8.82 -1.37
N GLU A 40 -7.31 -8.79 -2.23
CA GLU A 40 -6.47 -9.95 -2.52
C GLU A 40 -5.86 -10.48 -1.22
N LEU A 41 -5.14 -9.66 -0.44
CA LEU A 41 -4.57 -10.04 0.85
C LEU A 41 -5.57 -10.71 1.80
N ALA A 42 -6.75 -10.11 1.95
CA ALA A 42 -7.81 -10.64 2.82
C ALA A 42 -8.35 -11.98 2.32
N ASN A 43 -8.37 -12.20 1.00
CA ASN A 43 -8.79 -13.45 0.38
C ASN A 43 -7.69 -14.51 0.39
N THR A 44 -6.41 -14.12 0.28
CA THR A 44 -5.27 -15.04 0.42
C THR A 44 -5.27 -15.68 1.81
N GLN A 45 -5.57 -14.90 2.86
CA GLN A 45 -5.76 -15.42 4.22
C GLN A 45 -6.87 -16.49 4.31
N ALA A 46 -7.95 -16.34 3.56
CA ALA A 46 -9.04 -17.33 3.53
C ALA A 46 -8.67 -18.63 2.80
N THR A 47 -7.60 -18.60 1.99
CA THR A 47 -7.14 -19.73 1.18
C THR A 47 -6.17 -20.63 1.96
N TYR A 48 -5.42 -20.08 2.93
CA TYR A 48 -4.39 -20.79 3.71
C TYR A 48 -4.91 -21.51 4.96
N GLY A 49 -6.00 -22.27 4.82
CA GLY A 49 -6.64 -22.99 5.94
C GLY A 49 -5.64 -23.62 6.94
N VAL A 50 -5.70 -23.18 8.20
CA VAL A 50 -5.04 -23.68 9.43
C VAL A 50 -3.50 -23.75 9.43
N SER A 51 -2.80 -23.88 8.29
CA SER A 51 -1.34 -23.85 8.22
C SER A 51 -0.82 -22.92 7.13
N PHE A 52 0.05 -21.99 7.52
CA PHE A 52 0.86 -21.18 6.63
C PHE A 52 2.16 -21.91 6.30
N THR A 53 2.47 -22.09 5.02
CA THR A 53 3.82 -22.46 4.60
C THR A 53 4.71 -21.22 4.47
N ASP A 54 6.03 -21.41 4.40
CA ASP A 54 6.96 -20.30 4.17
C ASP A 54 6.67 -19.57 2.85
N ALA A 55 6.25 -20.29 1.82
CA ALA A 55 5.84 -19.71 0.54
C ALA A 55 4.59 -18.81 0.67
N ASP A 56 3.65 -19.19 1.54
CA ASP A 56 2.44 -18.41 1.80
C ASP A 56 2.76 -17.14 2.58
N MET A 57 3.73 -17.21 3.49
CA MET A 57 4.24 -16.03 4.21
C MET A 57 4.93 -15.06 3.25
N ILE A 58 5.74 -15.56 2.31
CA ILE A 58 6.37 -14.74 1.26
C ILE A 58 5.30 -14.07 0.39
N ALA A 59 4.31 -14.82 -0.09
CA ALA A 59 3.23 -14.27 -0.91
C ALA A 59 2.43 -13.17 -0.17
N VAL A 60 2.16 -13.37 1.12
CA VAL A 60 1.52 -12.34 1.96
C VAL A 60 2.41 -11.10 2.14
N ALA A 61 3.72 -11.30 2.33
CA ALA A 61 4.69 -10.20 2.44
C ALA A 61 4.76 -9.39 1.14
N ASP A 62 4.78 -10.04 -0.02
CA ASP A 62 4.80 -9.40 -1.34
C ASP A 62 3.55 -8.56 -1.58
N VAL A 63 2.36 -9.10 -1.29
CA VAL A 63 1.09 -8.37 -1.43
C VAL A 63 1.06 -7.16 -0.48
N TYR A 64 1.60 -7.30 0.73
CA TYR A 64 1.68 -6.18 1.68
C TYR A 64 2.71 -5.11 1.25
N ALA A 65 3.84 -5.51 0.66
CA ALA A 65 4.82 -4.58 0.08
C ALA A 65 4.21 -3.80 -1.09
N LEU A 66 3.51 -4.48 -2.00
CA LEU A 66 2.80 -3.85 -3.11
C LEU A 66 1.74 -2.84 -2.63
N ALA A 67 0.94 -3.21 -1.63
CA ALA A 67 -0.07 -2.30 -1.07
C ALA A 67 0.56 -1.04 -0.46
N ARG A 68 1.73 -1.17 0.19
CA ARG A 68 2.49 -0.03 0.74
C ARG A 68 3.01 0.89 -0.35
N GLU A 69 3.61 0.34 -1.39
CA GLU A 69 4.12 1.11 -2.51
C GLU A 69 2.99 1.90 -3.20
N GLN A 70 1.86 1.24 -3.44
CA GLN A 70 0.70 1.88 -4.05
C GLN A 70 0.14 3.01 -3.17
N LEU A 71 0.08 2.84 -1.84
CA LEU A 71 -0.30 3.89 -0.89
C LEU A 71 0.69 5.06 -0.91
N ALA A 72 1.99 4.79 -0.98
CA ALA A 72 3.01 5.82 -1.08
C ALA A 72 2.83 6.67 -2.36
N ARG A 73 2.61 6.02 -3.51
CA ARG A 73 2.32 6.69 -4.78
C ARG A 73 1.00 7.46 -4.75
N PHE A 74 -0.02 6.96 -4.04
CA PHE A 74 -1.28 7.68 -3.87
C PHE A 74 -1.08 9.03 -3.18
N PHE A 75 -0.18 9.10 -2.18
CA PHE A 75 0.14 10.37 -1.53
C PHE A 75 0.79 11.38 -2.47
N ASP A 76 1.37 10.97 -3.61
CA ASP A 76 1.95 11.91 -4.57
C ASP A 76 0.92 12.85 -5.21
N TYR A 77 -0.36 12.45 -5.23
CA TYR A 77 -1.47 13.28 -5.71
C TYR A 77 -1.86 14.42 -4.75
N LEU A 78 -1.41 14.38 -3.51
CA LEU A 78 -1.71 15.41 -2.52
C LEU A 78 -0.85 16.67 -2.73
N PRO A 79 -1.37 17.86 -2.36
CA PRO A 79 -0.57 19.07 -2.26
C PRO A 79 0.41 18.96 -1.07
N THR A 80 1.50 19.71 -1.13
CA THR A 80 2.64 19.59 -0.18
C THR A 80 2.22 19.72 1.28
N ASP A 81 1.31 20.64 1.58
CA ASP A 81 0.75 20.89 2.91
C ASP A 81 -0.09 19.71 3.46
N ALA A 82 -0.72 18.94 2.58
CA ALA A 82 -1.42 17.71 2.95
C ALA A 82 -0.46 16.52 3.07
N LYS A 83 0.58 16.45 2.23
CA LYS A 83 1.65 15.43 2.33
C LYS A 83 2.36 15.48 3.67
N ASP A 84 2.60 16.68 4.20
CA ASP A 84 3.28 16.87 5.49
C ASP A 84 2.52 16.24 6.67
N LYS A 85 1.18 16.18 6.59
CA LYS A 85 0.34 15.50 7.60
C LYS A 85 0.51 13.98 7.60
N PHE A 86 0.90 13.42 6.46
CA PHE A 86 1.13 11.99 6.27
C PHE A 86 2.62 11.65 6.18
N TYR A 87 3.51 12.64 6.39
CA TYR A 87 4.95 12.53 6.17
C TYR A 87 5.60 11.46 7.05
N ASN A 88 5.13 11.28 8.29
CA ASN A 88 5.65 10.22 9.15
C ASN A 88 5.28 8.81 8.64
N TYR A 89 4.15 8.67 7.93
CA TYR A 89 3.75 7.39 7.34
C TYR A 89 4.48 7.17 6.00
N ASN A 90 4.58 8.20 5.16
CA ASN A 90 5.30 8.13 3.89
C ASN A 90 6.82 7.93 4.10
N SER A 91 7.45 8.63 5.05
CA SER A 91 8.88 8.47 5.33
C SER A 91 9.18 7.13 5.99
N ALA A 92 8.33 6.62 6.90
CA ALA A 92 8.51 5.31 7.50
C ALA A 92 8.33 4.17 6.49
N VAL A 93 7.37 4.29 5.56
CA VAL A 93 7.19 3.33 4.47
C VAL A 93 8.38 3.37 3.50
N ARG A 94 8.81 4.55 3.06
CA ARG A 94 9.97 4.71 2.16
C ARG A 94 11.29 4.26 2.79
N GLN A 95 11.54 4.57 4.07
CA GLN A 95 12.73 4.11 4.78
C GLN A 95 12.75 2.58 4.93
N TYR A 96 11.58 1.95 5.05
CA TYR A 96 11.48 0.49 5.09
C TYR A 96 11.79 -0.12 3.71
N GLU A 97 11.22 0.45 2.64
CA GLU A 97 11.48 0.02 1.26
C GLU A 97 12.96 0.20 0.86
N GLU A 98 13.60 1.32 1.24
CA GLU A 98 15.03 1.55 1.01
C GLU A 98 15.91 0.53 1.75
N LYS A 99 15.53 0.15 2.98
CA LYS A 99 16.24 -0.87 3.78
C LYS A 99 16.10 -2.28 3.21
N ASP A 100 14.91 -2.63 2.72
CA ASP A 100 14.69 -3.94 2.10
C ASP A 100 15.41 -4.04 0.75
N LEU A 101 15.48 -2.96 -0.03
CA LEU A 101 16.30 -2.91 -1.26
C LEU A 101 17.81 -3.07 -0.97
N GLU A 102 18.32 -2.45 0.09
CA GLU A 102 19.72 -2.67 0.52
C GLU A 102 19.97 -4.11 0.96
N ASN A 103 19.02 -4.74 1.66
CA ASN A 103 19.15 -6.12 2.14
C ASN A 103 18.97 -7.17 1.03
N GLU A 104 18.00 -7.00 0.12
CA GLU A 104 17.80 -7.88 -1.03
C GLU A 104 18.94 -7.78 -2.06
N GLY A 105 19.52 -6.60 -2.23
CA GLY A 105 20.69 -6.39 -3.10
C GLY A 105 21.94 -7.14 -2.60
N ILE A 106 22.08 -7.31 -1.29
CA ILE A 106 23.19 -8.05 -0.67
C ILE A 106 22.96 -9.57 -0.73
N GLU A 107 21.73 -10.05 -0.58
CA GLU A 107 21.44 -11.49 -0.67
C GLU A 107 21.53 -12.04 -2.10
N ARG A 108 21.13 -11.29 -3.13
CA ARG A 108 21.27 -11.73 -4.54
C ARG A 108 22.71 -11.78 -5.04
N MET A 109 23.66 -11.10 -4.39
CA MET A 109 25.09 -11.18 -4.70
C MET A 109 25.82 -12.33 -3.96
N LYS A 110 25.12 -13.07 -3.09
CA LYS A 110 25.68 -14.21 -2.34
C LYS A 110 25.27 -15.58 -2.88
N LEU A 111 24.46 -15.63 -3.95
CA LEU A 111 24.12 -16.85 -4.68
C LEU A 111 25.00 -17.02 -5.93
#